data_AF-A0A2S6S901-F1
#
_entry.id   AF-A0A2S6S901-F1
#
_cell.length_a   1.000
_cell.length_b   1.000
_cell.length_c   1.000
_cell.angle_alpha   90.00
_cell.angle_beta   90.00
_cell.angle_gamma   90.00
#
_symmetry.space_group_name_H-M   'P 1'
#
loop_
_entity.id
_entity.type
_entity.pdbx_description
1 polymer ?
#
loop_
_entity_poly.entity_id
_entity_poly.type
_entity_poly.pdbx_seq_one_letter_code
_entity_poly.pdbx_strand_id
1 'polypeptide(L)'
;RIGSKLLNGLMEIPGSEWYDYKFTSNKAKDMAPVKLNWIKVPGILKYNISNYKLEIRFLRAETKKEIDIKYGRWLKKNRIKFLPISTLMKKVLDHLSLF
;
A
#
# COMPACT_ATOMS: atom_id res chain seq x y z
N ARG A 1 5.90 4.87 -17.37
CA ARG A 1 6.61 5.06 -16.07
C ARG A 1 6.24 6.43 -15.51
N ILE A 2 5.20 6.52 -14.67
CA ILE A 2 5.07 7.70 -13.80
C ILE A 2 5.88 7.35 -12.55
N GLY A 3 7.19 7.55 -12.65
CA GLY A 3 8.13 7.07 -11.65
C GLY A 3 7.90 7.73 -10.29
N SER A 4 8.03 6.93 -9.24
CA SER A 4 8.13 7.24 -7.81
C SER A 4 9.16 8.30 -7.40
N LYS A 5 9.79 9.00 -8.36
CA LYS A 5 10.80 10.05 -8.12
C LYS A 5 10.29 11.24 -7.31
N LEU A 6 8.97 11.42 -7.17
CA LEU A 6 8.37 12.52 -6.42
C LEU A 6 8.29 12.28 -4.90
N LEU A 7 8.60 11.08 -4.40
CA LEU A 7 8.43 10.71 -2.98
C LEU A 7 9.70 10.15 -2.33
N ASN A 8 10.88 10.43 -2.89
CA ASN A 8 12.16 9.98 -2.32
C ASN A 8 12.26 10.39 -0.84
N GLY A 9 12.44 9.41 0.05
CA GLY A 9 12.57 9.61 1.50
C GLY A 9 11.27 9.47 2.31
N LEU A 10 10.11 9.35 1.65
CA LEU A 10 8.84 9.05 2.32
C LEU A 10 8.61 7.54 2.43
N MET A 11 7.97 7.13 3.50
CA MET A 11 7.53 5.76 3.70
C MET A 11 6.19 5.48 3.02
N GLU A 12 6.00 4.23 2.62
CA GLU A 12 4.77 3.75 2.01
C GLU A 12 4.45 2.33 2.46
N ILE A 13 3.18 1.94 2.36
CA ILE A 13 2.83 0.51 2.39
C ILE A 13 3.28 -0.13 1.08
N PRO A 14 3.64 -1.43 1.07
CA PRO A 14 3.97 -2.14 -0.15
C PRO A 14 2.83 -2.05 -1.16
N GLY A 15 3.16 -1.69 -2.40
CA GLY A 15 2.21 -1.50 -3.48
C GLY A 15 2.77 -1.96 -4.81
N SER A 16 1.99 -1.74 -5.86
CA SER A 16 2.43 -1.92 -7.24
C SER A 16 2.71 -0.57 -7.89
N GLU A 17 3.30 -0.60 -9.08
CA GLU A 17 3.25 0.54 -10.00
C GLU A 17 1.79 0.89 -10.35
N TRP A 18 1.59 2.10 -10.89
CA TRP A 18 0.30 2.50 -11.47
C TRP A 18 0.13 1.89 -12.86
N TYR A 19 -1.04 1.32 -13.12
CA TYR A 19 -1.40 0.74 -14.41
C TYR A 19 -2.66 1.41 -14.95
N ASP A 20 -2.67 1.63 -16.26
CA ASP A 20 -3.80 2.17 -17.04
C ASP A 20 -4.78 1.09 -17.52
N TYR A 21 -4.47 -0.18 -17.27
CA TYR A 21 -5.33 -1.33 -17.54
C TYR A 21 -5.89 -1.94 -16.25
N LYS A 22 -6.88 -2.82 -16.41
CA LYS A 22 -7.52 -3.52 -15.28
C LYS A 22 -6.51 -4.40 -14.53
N PHE A 23 -6.15 -3.97 -13.33
CA PHE A 23 -5.26 -4.71 -12.43
C PHE A 23 -6.03 -5.77 -11.63
N THR A 24 -5.48 -6.97 -11.49
CA THR A 24 -6.12 -8.10 -10.80
C THR A 24 -5.51 -8.35 -9.43
N SER A 25 -6.30 -8.91 -8.51
CA SER A 25 -5.80 -9.28 -7.19
C SER A 25 -4.70 -10.34 -7.24
N ASN A 26 -4.70 -11.24 -8.22
CA ASN A 26 -3.67 -12.27 -8.34
C ASN A 26 -2.30 -11.65 -8.65
N LYS A 27 -2.24 -10.70 -9.60
CA LYS A 27 -1.01 -9.96 -9.88
C LYS A 27 -0.50 -9.20 -8.65
N ALA A 28 -1.40 -8.59 -7.87
CA ALA A 28 -1.03 -7.94 -6.61
C ALA A 28 -0.44 -8.94 -5.59
N LYS A 29 -0.98 -10.16 -5.49
CA LYS A 29 -0.47 -11.20 -4.59
C LYS A 29 0.92 -11.68 -5.01
N ASP A 30 1.17 -11.81 -6.30
CA ASP A 30 2.48 -12.21 -6.83
C ASP A 30 3.57 -11.17 -6.54
N MET A 31 3.18 -9.90 -6.40
CA MET A 31 4.07 -8.78 -6.04
C MET A 31 4.19 -8.55 -4.53
N ALA A 32 3.47 -9.31 -3.70
CA ALA A 32 3.49 -9.10 -2.26
C ALA A 32 4.90 -9.36 -1.67
N PRO A 33 5.32 -8.60 -0.65
CA PRO A 33 6.68 -8.72 -0.10
C PRO A 33 6.91 -10.05 0.64
N VAL A 34 5.84 -10.75 1.01
CA VAL A 34 5.88 -12.01 1.76
C VAL A 34 4.79 -12.96 1.27
N LYS A 35 5.09 -14.26 1.28
CA LYS A 35 4.13 -15.33 0.95
C LYS A 35 3.21 -15.59 2.14
N LEU A 36 2.01 -15.01 2.10
CA LEU A 36 0.95 -15.19 3.09
C LEU A 36 -0.41 -15.38 2.41
N ASN A 37 -1.42 -15.74 3.20
CA ASN A 37 -2.79 -15.80 2.71
C ASN A 37 -3.40 -14.38 2.60
N TRP A 38 -3.12 -13.71 1.49
CA TRP A 38 -3.62 -12.38 1.19
C TRP A 38 -5.09 -12.41 0.78
N ILE A 39 -5.92 -11.65 1.50
CA ILE A 39 -7.35 -11.47 1.24
C ILE A 39 -7.64 -10.07 0.73
N LYS A 40 -8.66 -9.94 -0.11
CA LYS A 40 -9.11 -8.64 -0.60
C LYS A 40 -9.83 -7.89 0.50
N VAL A 41 -9.42 -6.63 0.73
CA VAL A 41 -10.18 -5.71 1.57
C VAL A 41 -11.34 -5.15 0.74
N PRO A 42 -12.59 -5.21 1.23
CA PRO A 42 -13.73 -4.60 0.55
C PRO A 42 -13.55 -3.08 0.38
N GLY A 43 -14.06 -2.55 -0.73
CA GLY A 43 -13.96 -1.12 -1.05
C GLY A 43 -12.86 -0.77 -2.07
N ILE A 44 -12.90 0.48 -2.53
CA ILE A 44 -11.93 1.08 -3.45
C ILE A 44 -11.70 2.51 -2.97
N LEU A 45 -10.44 2.88 -2.75
CA LEU A 45 -10.09 4.28 -2.52
C LEU A 45 -9.90 4.97 -3.88
N LYS A 46 -10.71 6.00 -4.13
CA LYS A 46 -10.57 6.86 -5.32
C LYS A 46 -9.81 8.12 -4.96
N TYR A 47 -8.79 8.46 -5.73
CA TYR A 47 -7.97 9.65 -5.50
C TYR A 47 -7.66 10.37 -6.81
N ASN A 48 -7.89 11.68 -6.85
CA ASN A 48 -7.56 12.49 -8.02
C ASN A 48 -6.15 13.05 -7.85
N ILE A 49 -5.27 12.82 -8.82
CA ILE A 49 -3.95 13.44 -8.90
C ILE A 49 -3.80 14.14 -10.25
N SER A 50 -3.78 15.47 -10.22
CA SER A 50 -3.77 16.32 -11.42
C SER A 50 -4.83 15.85 -12.45
N ASN A 51 -4.40 15.29 -13.58
CA ASN A 51 -5.27 14.85 -14.67
C ASN A 51 -5.67 13.36 -14.59
N TYR A 52 -5.28 12.66 -13.51
CA TYR A 52 -5.51 11.23 -13.35
C TYR A 52 -6.50 10.95 -12.21
N LYS A 53 -7.37 9.96 -12.43
CA LYS A 53 -8.22 9.38 -11.38
C LYS A 53 -7.64 8.02 -11.02
N LEU A 54 -7.11 7.89 -9.83
CA LEU A 54 -6.55 6.66 -9.31
C LEU A 54 -7.62 5.85 -8.60
N GLU A 55 -7.66 4.55 -8.87
CA GLU A 55 -8.40 3.57 -8.08
C GLU A 55 -7.42 2.66 -7.35
N ILE A 56 -7.51 2.64 -6.02
CA ILE A 56 -6.63 1.85 -5.17
C ILE A 56 -7.46 0.76 -4.52
N ARG A 57 -6.99 -0.48 -4.67
CA ARG A 57 -7.56 -1.68 -4.06
C ARG A 57 -6.54 -2.26 -3.10
N PHE A 58 -7.02 -2.82 -1.99
CA PHE A 58 -6.15 -3.26 -0.92
C PHE A 58 -6.25 -4.77 -0.71
N LEU A 59 -5.10 -5.35 -0.37
CA LEU A 59 -5.00 -6.71 0.15
C LEU A 59 -4.45 -6.64 1.56
N ARG A 60 -4.90 -7.55 2.43
CA ARG A 60 -4.39 -7.71 3.80
C ARG A 60 -4.06 -9.18 4.04
N ALA A 61 -3.03 -9.41 4.83
CA ALA A 61 -2.70 -10.73 5.37
C ALA A 61 -2.36 -10.59 6.85
N GLU A 62 -2.50 -11.69 7.59
CA GLU A 62 -2.15 -11.78 9.00
C GLU A 62 -1.25 -12.98 9.23
N THR A 63 -0.34 -12.85 10.19
CA THR A 63 0.59 -13.91 10.60
C THR A 63 0.85 -13.82 12.09
N LYS A 64 1.01 -14.98 12.74
CA LYS A 64 1.52 -15.10 14.11
C LYS A 64 3.03 -15.32 14.17
N LYS A 65 3.63 -15.65 13.02
CA LYS A 65 5.08 -15.85 12.90
C LYS A 65 5.74 -14.50 12.64
N GLU A 66 6.86 -14.28 13.30
CA GLU A 66 7.78 -13.22 12.92
C GLU A 66 8.37 -13.53 11.54
N ILE A 67 8.33 -12.55 10.64
CA ILE A 67 8.80 -12.69 9.27
C ILE A 67 9.78 -11.56 9.02
N ASP A 68 11.00 -11.91 8.65
CA ASP A 68 11.97 -10.91 8.23
C ASP A 68 11.62 -10.38 6.82
N ILE A 69 11.73 -9.08 6.64
CA ILE A 69 11.40 -8.40 5.38
C ILE A 69 12.63 -7.63 4.88
N LYS A 70 13.13 -8.02 3.71
CA LYS A 70 14.38 -7.50 3.14
C LYS A 70 14.40 -5.98 2.97
N TYR A 71 13.28 -5.39 2.58
CA TYR A 71 13.14 -3.96 2.31
C TYR A 71 11.87 -3.41 2.97
N GLY A 72 11.95 -3.18 4.27
CA GLY A 72 10.85 -2.63 5.06
C GLY A 72 11.10 -2.81 6.56
N ARG A 73 10.11 -2.44 7.37
CA ARG A 73 10.13 -2.70 8.81
C ARG A 73 8.74 -2.89 9.35
N TRP A 74 8.59 -3.79 10.31
CA TRP A 74 7.36 -3.90 11.09
C TRP A 74 7.24 -2.72 12.03
N LEU A 75 6.04 -2.15 12.11
CA LEU A 75 5.76 -0.98 12.95
C LEU A 75 4.50 -1.21 13.76
N LYS A 76 4.54 -0.79 15.03
CA LYS A 76 3.33 -0.72 15.86
C LYS A 76 2.39 0.33 15.28
N LYS A 77 1.07 0.03 15.27
CA LYS A 77 0.04 0.94 14.74
C LYS A 77 0.15 2.36 15.29
N ASN A 78 0.37 2.51 16.60
CA ASN A 78 0.50 3.82 17.25
C ASN A 78 1.73 4.65 16.82
N ARG A 79 2.70 4.05 16.10
CA ARG A 79 3.87 4.73 15.54
C ARG A 79 3.63 5.30 14.15
N ILE A 80 2.58 4.85 13.45
CA ILE A 80 2.31 5.21 12.05
C ILE A 80 2.18 6.73 11.88
N LYS A 81 1.54 7.43 12.83
CA LYS A 81 1.33 8.89 12.80
C LYS A 81 2.61 9.73 12.80
N PHE A 82 3.75 9.15 13.18
CA PHE A 82 5.04 9.84 13.23
C PHE A 82 5.92 9.55 12.01
N LEU A 83 5.44 8.74 11.07
CA LEU A 83 6.22 8.40 9.88
C LEU A 83 6.18 9.55 8.86
N PRO A 84 7.30 9.78 8.16
CA PRO A 84 7.29 10.69 7.02
C PRO A 84 6.54 10.02 5.87
N ILE A 85 5.25 10.32 5.73
CA ILE A 85 4.37 9.73 4.71
C ILE A 85 3.63 10.81 3.91
N SER A 86 3.31 10.51 2.66
CA SER A 86 2.57 11.43 1.78
C SER A 86 1.10 11.59 2.20
N THR A 87 0.44 12.65 1.72
CA THR A 87 -1.00 12.86 1.93
C THR A 87 -1.84 11.72 1.37
N LEU A 88 -1.43 11.14 0.23
CA LEU A 88 -2.09 9.95 -0.33
C LEU A 88 -1.98 8.78 0.64
N MET A 89 -0.80 8.55 1.23
CA MET A 89 -0.59 7.45 2.16
C MET A 89 -1.38 7.64 3.47
N LYS A 90 -1.56 8.88 3.96
CA LYS A 90 -2.48 9.17 5.07
C LYS A 90 -3.91 8.72 4.74
N LYS A 91 -4.44 9.12 3.58
CA LYS A 91 -5.78 8.70 3.12
C LYS A 91 -5.91 7.19 2.97
N VAL A 92 -4.86 6.53 2.49
CA VAL A 92 -4.80 5.06 2.42
C VAL A 92 -4.92 4.44 3.81
N LEU A 93 -4.13 4.91 4.78
CA LEU A 93 -4.14 4.39 6.13
C LEU A 93 -5.47 4.68 6.85
N ASP A 94 -6.04 5.87 6.67
CA ASP A 94 -7.39 6.23 7.15
C ASP A 94 -8.44 5.26 6.58
N HIS A 95 -8.43 5.02 5.27
CA HIS A 95 -9.35 4.09 4.61
C HIS A 95 -9.24 2.66 5.14
N LEU A 96 -8.04 2.24 5.54
CA LEU A 96 -7.78 0.94 6.15
C LEU A 96 -8.01 0.92 7.67
N SER A 97 -8.46 2.03 8.26
CA SER A 97 -8.61 2.20 9.72
C SER A 97 -7.30 1.92 10.48
N LEU A 98 -6.16 2.25 9.87
CA LEU A 98 -4.81 2.09 10.40
C LEU A 98 -4.22 3.39 10.96
N PHE A 99 -4.74 4.54 10.56
CA PHE A 99 -4.37 5.86 11.07
C PHE A 99 -5.24 6.27 12.27
#